data_AF-A0A2V2E5D4-F1
#
_entry.id   AF-A0A2V2E5D4-F1
#
_cell.length_a   1.000
_cell.length_b   1.000
_cell.length_c   1.000
_cell.angle_alpha   90.00
_cell.angle_beta   90.00
_cell.angle_gamma   90.00
#
_symmetry.space_group_name_H-M   'P 1'
#
loop_
_entity.id
_entity.type
_entity.pdbx_description
1 polymer ?
#
loop_
_entity_poly.entity_id
_entity_poly.type
_entity_poly.pdbx_seq_one_letter_code
_entity_poly.pdbx_strand_id
1 'polypeptide(L)'
;MRNKLIISFFCVLLAVCALAGLFIPDKYYSEREKRTLTQAPKFSASDFFSGKFGDKLETYLADQVPLRDKWITLKTYLELGIGKRESGGVYICKGKYLMDKFTSYSKKQLTANAEALAELQKKLAEEGISVSTMLVPVAAQVLSDKLPAYAPVADYAAILKVLSDAGVNVTDIMSILAAHSDEAIYYRADHHWTSLGAYYAYCAWRGIEPAADEWTKEALCNNFRGTTWNKVPLPSDPA
;
A
#
# COMPACT_ATOMS: atom_id res chain seq x y z
N MET A 1 -11.59 35.51 -19.83
CA MET A 1 -11.33 35.97 -18.44
C MET A 1 -11.05 34.81 -17.49
N ARG A 2 -11.86 33.74 -17.47
CA ARG A 2 -11.63 32.51 -16.67
C ARG A 2 -10.19 31.97 -16.70
N ASN A 3 -9.60 31.81 -17.89
CA ASN A 3 -8.24 31.26 -18.01
C ASN A 3 -7.18 32.19 -17.40
N LYS A 4 -7.35 33.52 -17.52
CA LYS A 4 -6.43 34.49 -16.92
C LYS A 4 -6.48 34.43 -15.39
N LEU A 5 -7.68 34.23 -14.81
CA LEU A 5 -7.85 34.07 -13.36
C LEU A 5 -7.20 32.79 -12.85
N ILE A 6 -7.38 31.66 -13.54
CA ILE A 6 -6.76 30.38 -13.17
C ILE A 6 -5.24 30.48 -13.23
N ILE A 7 -4.69 31.04 -14.32
CA ILE A 7 -3.24 31.22 -14.49
C ILE A 7 -2.70 32.14 -13.39
N SER A 8 -3.35 33.28 -13.15
CA SER A 8 -2.93 34.22 -12.11
C SER A 8 -2.93 33.59 -10.72
N PHE A 9 -4.00 32.87 -10.38
CA PHE A 9 -4.09 32.14 -9.11
C PHE A 9 -2.96 31.10 -8.97
N PHE A 10 -2.70 30.32 -10.01
CA PHE A 10 -1.64 29.32 -10.00
C PHE A 10 -0.24 29.95 -9.84
N CYS A 11 0.06 31.02 -10.56
CA CYS A 11 1.33 31.73 -10.42
C CYS A 11 1.51 32.33 -9.02
N VAL A 12 0.45 32.91 -8.44
CA VAL A 12 0.48 33.42 -7.06
C VAL A 12 0.74 32.29 -6.07
N LEU A 13 0.09 31.14 -6.23
CA LEU A 13 0.31 29.98 -5.37
C LEU A 13 1.76 29.49 -5.43
N LEU A 14 2.34 29.38 -6.62
CA LEU A 14 3.75 29.01 -6.79
C LEU A 14 4.69 30.02 -6.14
N ALA A 15 4.46 31.32 -6.32
CA ALA A 15 5.27 32.37 -5.72
C ALA A 15 5.19 32.32 -4.18
N VAL A 16 4.00 32.09 -3.62
CA VAL A 16 3.81 31.92 -2.16
C VAL A 16 4.56 30.70 -1.65
N CYS A 17 4.46 29.55 -2.32
CA CYS A 17 5.19 28.35 -1.93
C CYS A 17 6.71 28.54 -1.99
N ALA A 18 7.22 29.19 -3.05
CA ALA A 18 8.64 29.48 -3.19
C ALA A 18 9.14 30.44 -2.11
N LEU A 19 8.39 31.52 -1.83
CA LEU A 19 8.72 32.46 -0.75
C LEU A 19 8.67 31.80 0.62
N ALA A 20 7.64 30.99 0.89
CA ALA A 20 7.53 30.27 2.15
C ALA A 20 8.69 29.26 2.35
N GLY A 21 9.16 28.62 1.28
CA GLY A 21 10.33 27.73 1.31
C GLY A 21 11.64 28.42 1.70
N LEU A 22 11.74 29.75 1.57
CA LEU A 22 12.92 30.49 2.06
C LEU A 22 12.95 30.63 3.59
N PHE A 23 11.79 30.53 4.25
CA PHE A 23 11.66 30.74 5.70
C PHE A 23 11.40 29.44 6.47
N ILE A 24 10.94 28.39 5.79
CA ILE A 24 10.65 27.09 6.41
C ILE A 24 11.88 26.19 6.23
N PRO A 25 12.45 25.64 7.31
CA PRO A 25 13.61 24.77 7.20
C PRO A 25 13.25 23.45 6.51
N ASP A 26 14.22 22.93 5.75
CA ASP A 26 14.10 21.61 5.11
C ASP A 26 13.84 20.52 6.16
N LYS A 27 12.85 19.69 5.86
CA LYS A 27 12.55 18.51 6.67
C LYS A 27 13.47 17.38 6.21
N TYR A 28 14.21 16.79 7.15
CA TYR A 28 15.09 15.65 6.86
C TYR A 28 14.32 14.34 6.72
N TYR A 29 13.38 14.08 7.64
CA TYR A 29 12.64 12.81 7.71
C TYR A 29 11.14 13.04 7.70
N SER A 30 10.42 12.24 6.91
CA SER A 30 8.96 12.23 6.91
C SER A 30 8.46 11.07 7.75
N GLU A 31 8.04 11.37 8.99
CA GLU A 31 7.35 10.39 9.86
C GLU A 31 6.14 9.74 9.16
N ARG A 32 5.46 10.52 8.32
CA ARG A 32 4.34 10.05 7.53
C ARG A 32 4.80 9.09 6.45
N GLU A 33 5.77 9.42 5.61
CA GLU A 33 6.17 8.50 4.54
C GLU A 33 7.16 7.42 5.01
N LYS A 34 7.60 7.47 6.28
CA LYS A 34 8.62 6.60 6.88
C LYS A 34 9.91 6.56 6.04
N ARG A 35 10.31 7.69 5.48
CA ARG A 35 11.53 7.83 4.66
C ARG A 35 12.23 9.17 4.89
N THR A 36 13.52 9.19 4.54
CA THR A 36 14.26 10.44 4.39
C THR A 36 13.78 11.19 3.14
N LEU A 37 13.67 12.51 3.30
CA LEU A 37 13.27 13.41 2.23
C LEU A 37 14.50 13.90 1.48
N THR A 38 14.32 14.17 0.20
CA THR A 38 15.38 14.73 -0.63
C THR A 38 15.80 16.08 -0.08
N GLN A 39 17.11 16.26 0.08
CA GLN A 39 17.74 17.50 0.53
C GLN A 39 18.23 18.30 -0.67
N ALA A 40 18.50 19.59 -0.46
CA ALA A 40 18.92 20.49 -1.54
C ALA A 40 20.08 19.88 -2.36
N PRO A 41 19.90 19.67 -3.68
CA PRO A 41 20.92 19.04 -4.50
C PRO A 41 22.12 19.96 -4.66
N LYS A 42 23.33 19.41 -4.51
CA LYS A 42 24.56 20.13 -4.85
C LYS A 42 24.66 20.26 -6.37
N PHE A 43 24.96 21.46 -6.85
CA PHE A 43 25.14 21.71 -8.27
C PHE A 43 26.37 20.94 -8.80
N SER A 44 26.19 20.28 -9.94
CA SER A 44 27.26 19.64 -10.70
C SER A 44 26.99 19.84 -12.19
N ALA A 45 28.00 20.31 -12.93
CA ALA A 45 27.87 20.55 -14.37
C ALA A 45 27.49 19.28 -15.14
N SER A 46 28.04 18.12 -14.74
CA SER A 46 27.70 16.83 -15.37
C SER A 46 26.26 16.41 -15.10
N ASP A 47 25.76 16.61 -13.88
CA ASP A 47 24.35 16.33 -13.53
C ASP A 47 23.39 17.32 -14.21
N PHE A 48 23.82 18.57 -14.41
CA PHE A 48 23.02 19.58 -15.11
C PHE A 48 22.82 19.23 -16.58
N PHE A 49 23.91 19.00 -17.33
CA PHE A 49 23.81 18.66 -18.75
C PHE A 49 23.20 17.28 -19.02
N SER A 50 23.25 16.36 -18.05
CA SER A 50 22.59 15.05 -18.16
C SER A 50 21.12 15.04 -17.75
N GLY A 51 20.57 16.16 -17.25
CA GLY A 51 19.19 16.26 -16.76
C GLY A 51 18.97 15.79 -15.33
N LYS A 52 19.90 15.00 -14.76
CA LYS A 52 19.82 14.45 -13.40
C LYS A 52 19.68 15.51 -12.31
N PHE A 53 20.28 16.69 -12.51
CA PHE A 53 20.12 17.79 -11.56
C PHE A 53 18.66 18.28 -11.52
N GLY A 54 18.00 18.34 -12.68
CA GLY A 54 16.58 18.67 -12.79
C GLY A 54 15.71 17.67 -12.06
N ASP A 55 15.91 16.37 -12.28
CA ASP A 55 15.17 15.30 -11.60
C ASP A 55 15.32 15.38 -10.07
N LYS A 56 16.55 15.61 -9.59
CA LYS A 56 16.84 15.80 -8.16
C LYS A 56 16.19 17.06 -7.60
N LEU A 57 16.22 18.16 -8.36
CA LEU A 57 15.60 19.43 -7.96
C LEU A 57 14.08 19.32 -7.89
N GLU A 58 13.44 18.66 -8.86
CA GLU A 58 12.00 18.41 -8.85
C GLU A 58 11.61 17.57 -7.64
N THR A 59 12.36 16.48 -7.39
CA THR A 59 12.12 15.61 -6.22
C THR A 59 12.30 16.38 -4.90
N TYR A 60 13.35 17.20 -4.80
CA TYR A 60 13.59 18.08 -3.66
C TYR A 60 12.43 19.04 -3.44
N LEU A 61 12.01 19.77 -4.47
CA LEU A 61 10.92 20.74 -4.38
C LEU A 61 9.62 20.05 -3.99
N ALA A 62 9.32 18.86 -4.53
CA ALA A 62 8.14 18.08 -4.19
C ALA A 62 8.15 17.59 -2.73
N ASP A 63 9.32 17.24 -2.19
CA ASP A 63 9.50 16.78 -0.81
C ASP A 63 9.42 17.93 0.20
N GLN A 64 9.98 19.10 -0.15
CA GLN A 64 10.07 20.27 0.74
C GLN A 64 8.93 21.28 0.56
N VAL A 65 7.85 20.94 -0.18
CA VAL A 65 6.69 21.84 -0.32
C VAL A 65 6.15 22.22 1.07
N PRO A 66 6.00 23.54 1.35
CA PRO A 66 5.42 24.01 2.59
C PRO A 66 4.06 23.38 2.89
N LEU A 67 3.91 22.86 4.11
CA LEU A 67 2.65 22.27 4.59
C LEU A 67 2.13 21.10 3.75
N ARG A 68 3.00 20.37 3.03
CA ARG A 68 2.65 19.23 2.16
C ARG A 68 1.63 18.27 2.77
N ASP A 69 1.83 17.85 4.02
CA ASP A 69 0.93 16.92 4.72
C ASP A 69 -0.49 17.48 4.87
N LYS A 70 -0.63 18.80 5.07
CA LYS A 70 -1.93 19.48 5.13
C LYS A 70 -2.59 19.56 3.76
N TRP A 71 -1.81 19.79 2.69
CA TRP A 71 -2.31 19.75 1.30
C TRP A 71 -2.86 18.38 0.93
N ILE A 72 -2.15 17.31 1.27
CA ILE A 72 -2.60 15.94 1.02
C ILE A 72 -3.92 15.69 1.78
N THR A 73 -3.98 16.08 3.06
CA THR A 73 -5.19 15.92 3.88
C THR A 73 -6.37 16.69 3.30
N LEU A 74 -6.18 17.96 2.93
CA LEU A 74 -7.22 18.78 2.30
C LEU A 74 -7.71 18.17 0.99
N LYS A 75 -6.79 17.71 0.13
CA LYS A 75 -7.12 17.02 -1.11
C LYS A 75 -8.00 15.80 -0.84
N THR A 76 -7.62 14.94 0.09
CA THR A 76 -8.40 13.75 0.45
C THR A 76 -9.81 14.12 0.92
N TYR A 77 -9.96 15.18 1.71
CA TYR A 77 -11.28 15.68 2.13
C TYR A 77 -12.14 16.17 0.98
N LEU A 78 -11.56 16.93 0.04
CA LEU A 78 -12.28 17.39 -1.14
C LEU A 78 -12.69 16.23 -2.03
N GLU A 79 -11.81 15.24 -2.23
CA GLU A 79 -12.10 14.00 -2.95
C GLU A 79 -13.28 13.25 -2.31
N LEU A 80 -13.26 13.08 -0.98
CA LEU A 80 -14.38 12.47 -0.25
C LEU A 80 -15.68 13.28 -0.37
N GLY A 81 -15.59 14.61 -0.30
CA GLY A 81 -16.74 15.51 -0.37
C GLY A 81 -17.47 15.47 -1.72
N ILE A 82 -16.74 15.20 -2.80
CA ILE A 82 -17.34 14.98 -4.14
C ILE A 82 -17.73 13.52 -4.39
N GLY A 83 -17.66 12.65 -3.37
CA GLY A 83 -18.09 11.27 -3.44
C GLY A 83 -17.02 10.27 -3.89
N LYS A 84 -15.78 10.70 -4.15
CA LYS A 84 -14.68 9.79 -4.48
C LYS A 84 -14.31 8.97 -3.25
N ARG A 85 -14.22 7.64 -3.39
CA ARG A 85 -13.88 6.71 -2.31
C ARG A 85 -12.48 6.11 -2.46
N GLU A 86 -11.59 6.88 -3.07
CA GLU A 86 -10.19 6.51 -3.24
C GLU A 86 -9.31 7.75 -3.25
N SER A 87 -8.09 7.61 -2.75
CA SER A 87 -7.05 8.64 -2.81
C SER A 87 -5.69 7.98 -2.73
N GLY A 88 -4.66 8.55 -3.35
CA GLY A 88 -3.27 8.05 -3.20
C GLY A 88 -3.04 6.56 -3.50
N GLY A 89 -3.87 5.95 -4.35
CA GLY A 89 -3.80 4.51 -4.63
C GLY A 89 -4.41 3.61 -3.55
N VAL A 90 -5.26 4.14 -2.68
CA VAL A 90 -5.92 3.42 -1.58
C VAL A 90 -7.44 3.63 -1.67
N TYR A 91 -8.20 2.56 -1.50
CA TYR A 91 -9.65 2.60 -1.31
C TYR A 91 -10.01 2.97 0.13
N ILE A 92 -10.99 3.86 0.27
CA ILE A 92 -11.58 4.27 1.55
C ILE A 92 -12.87 3.48 1.74
N CYS A 93 -12.78 2.42 2.53
CA CYS A 93 -13.77 1.34 2.62
C CYS A 93 -14.70 1.50 3.83
N LYS A 94 -15.77 0.70 3.86
CA LYS A 94 -16.63 0.56 5.05
C LYS A 94 -15.81 0.07 6.24
N GLY A 95 -16.26 0.40 7.46
CA GLY A 95 -15.56 -0.02 8.69
C GLY A 95 -14.20 0.66 8.90
N LYS A 96 -13.95 1.81 8.25
CA LYS A 96 -12.70 2.59 8.30
C LYS A 96 -11.46 1.86 7.74
N TYR A 97 -11.65 0.85 6.90
CA TYR A 97 -10.54 0.20 6.24
C TYR A 97 -9.96 1.09 5.12
N LEU A 98 -8.64 1.08 5.02
CA LEU A 98 -7.82 1.72 4.00
C LEU A 98 -7.05 0.61 3.27
N MET A 99 -7.56 0.21 2.10
CA MET A 99 -7.04 -0.94 1.36
C MET A 99 -6.30 -0.47 0.11
N ASP A 100 -5.07 -0.95 -0.11
CA ASP A 100 -4.32 -0.62 -1.32
C ASP A 100 -5.06 -1.08 -2.59
N LYS A 101 -5.03 -0.23 -3.62
CA LYS A 101 -5.56 -0.54 -4.94
C LYS A 101 -4.62 -1.51 -5.65
N PHE A 102 -4.98 -2.78 -5.59
CA PHE A 102 -4.31 -3.81 -6.39
C PHE A 102 -5.23 -4.23 -7.54
N THR A 103 -5.05 -3.62 -8.71
CA THR A 103 -5.91 -3.82 -9.89
C THR A 103 -5.21 -4.53 -11.03
N SER A 104 -3.88 -4.54 -11.04
CA SER A 104 -3.08 -5.11 -12.11
C SER A 104 -1.73 -5.59 -11.61
N TYR A 105 -1.15 -6.52 -12.36
CA TYR A 105 0.16 -7.09 -12.13
C TYR A 105 0.77 -7.49 -13.47
N SER A 106 2.10 -7.61 -13.52
CA SER A 106 2.79 -8.09 -14.72
C SER A 106 2.59 -9.60 -14.87
N LYS A 107 1.80 -10.00 -15.88
CA LYS A 107 1.60 -11.43 -16.20
C LYS A 107 2.93 -12.12 -16.53
N LYS A 108 3.82 -11.45 -17.26
CA LYS A 108 5.17 -11.95 -17.56
C LYS A 108 5.96 -12.21 -16.28
N GLN A 109 5.93 -11.28 -15.32
CA GLN A 109 6.63 -11.46 -14.06
C GLN A 109 6.01 -12.58 -13.21
N LEU A 110 4.68 -12.68 -13.19
CA LEU A 110 3.98 -13.74 -12.47
C LEU A 110 4.37 -15.12 -13.02
N THR A 111 4.35 -15.29 -14.34
CA THR A 111 4.78 -16.55 -14.98
C THR A 111 6.24 -16.87 -14.66
N ALA A 112 7.15 -15.90 -14.80
CA ALA A 112 8.56 -16.12 -14.48
C ALA A 112 8.78 -16.49 -13.00
N ASN A 113 8.03 -15.88 -12.08
CA ASN A 113 8.09 -16.22 -10.66
C ASN A 113 7.54 -17.63 -10.39
N ALA A 114 6.44 -18.01 -11.04
CA ALA A 114 5.85 -19.34 -10.89
C ALA A 114 6.80 -20.44 -11.42
N GLU A 115 7.45 -20.22 -12.57
CA GLU A 115 8.47 -21.10 -13.12
C GLU A 115 9.67 -21.23 -12.18
N ALA A 116 10.16 -20.12 -11.63
CA ALA A 116 11.27 -20.12 -10.68
C ALA A 116 10.94 -20.88 -9.37
N LEU A 117 9.70 -20.73 -8.86
CA LEU A 117 9.23 -21.48 -7.70
C LEU A 117 9.12 -22.98 -7.99
N ALA A 118 8.59 -23.35 -9.15
CA ALA A 118 8.51 -24.76 -9.58
C ALA A 118 9.89 -25.39 -9.74
N GLU A 119 10.86 -24.65 -10.30
CA GLU A 119 12.25 -25.10 -10.41
C GLU A 119 12.91 -25.27 -9.04
N LEU A 120 12.71 -24.31 -8.13
CA LEU A 120 13.21 -24.39 -6.75
C LEU A 120 12.63 -25.61 -6.02
N GLN A 121 11.31 -25.79 -6.10
CA GLN A 121 10.61 -26.94 -5.53
C GLN A 121 11.18 -28.26 -6.06
N LYS A 122 11.42 -28.36 -7.36
CA LYS A 122 11.99 -29.57 -7.97
C LYS A 122 13.39 -29.87 -7.43
N LYS A 123 14.27 -28.88 -7.40
CA LYS A 123 15.66 -29.05 -6.90
C LYS A 123 15.67 -29.49 -5.44
N LEU A 124 14.84 -28.87 -4.61
CA LEU A 124 14.74 -29.24 -3.19
C LEU A 124 14.10 -30.61 -2.96
N ALA A 125 13.18 -31.03 -3.83
CA ALA A 125 12.62 -32.37 -3.78
C ALA A 125 13.66 -33.46 -4.08
N GLU A 126 14.65 -33.20 -4.95
CA GLU A 126 15.78 -34.11 -5.20
C GLU A 126 16.66 -34.32 -3.94
N GLU A 127 16.65 -33.36 -3.01
CA GLU A 127 17.29 -33.42 -1.70
C GLU A 127 16.36 -33.93 -0.58
N GLY A 128 15.14 -34.35 -0.91
CA GLY A 128 14.14 -34.81 0.06
C GLY A 128 13.50 -33.67 0.88
N ILE A 129 13.63 -32.42 0.45
CA ILE A 129 13.08 -31.23 1.11
C ILE A 129 11.75 -30.84 0.46
N SER A 130 10.67 -30.85 1.24
CA SER A 130 9.36 -30.40 0.77
C SER A 130 9.25 -28.86 0.82
N VAL A 131 8.69 -28.28 -0.24
CA VAL A 131 8.41 -26.85 -0.34
C VAL A 131 6.91 -26.64 -0.44
N SER A 132 6.39 -25.68 0.31
CA SER A 132 5.02 -25.19 0.22
C SER A 132 5.06 -23.67 0.04
N THR A 133 4.32 -23.17 -0.94
CA THR A 133 4.20 -21.74 -1.23
C THR A 133 2.85 -21.24 -0.72
N MET A 134 2.85 -20.16 0.05
CA MET A 134 1.62 -19.49 0.48
C MET A 134 1.54 -18.12 -0.19
N LEU A 135 0.57 -17.93 -1.07
CA LEU A 135 0.29 -16.62 -1.65
C LEU A 135 -0.73 -15.90 -0.78
N VAL A 136 -0.30 -14.88 -0.04
CA VAL A 136 -1.19 -14.13 0.86
C VAL A 136 -2.04 -13.13 0.04
N PRO A 137 -3.39 -13.23 0.06
CA PRO A 137 -4.24 -12.25 -0.61
C PRO A 137 -4.14 -10.88 0.09
N VAL A 138 -4.29 -9.81 -0.68
CA VAL A 138 -4.40 -8.46 -0.09
C VAL A 138 -5.79 -8.26 0.53
N ALA A 139 -5.92 -7.35 1.49
CA ALA A 139 -7.18 -7.07 2.18
C ALA A 139 -8.35 -6.80 1.21
N ALA A 140 -8.10 -6.09 0.09
CA ALA A 140 -9.11 -5.81 -0.93
C ALA A 140 -9.66 -7.07 -1.64
N GLN A 141 -8.89 -8.15 -1.69
CA GLN A 141 -9.33 -9.42 -2.29
C GLN A 141 -10.23 -10.19 -1.31
N VAL A 142 -9.89 -10.19 -0.02
CA VAL A 142 -10.63 -10.93 1.02
C VAL A 142 -11.88 -10.17 1.48
N LEU A 143 -11.74 -8.88 1.83
CA LEU A 143 -12.77 -8.06 2.46
C LEU A 143 -13.58 -7.27 1.41
N SER A 144 -13.98 -7.96 0.34
CA SER A 144 -14.61 -7.34 -0.84
C SER A 144 -15.97 -6.67 -0.53
N ASP A 145 -16.68 -7.13 0.50
CA ASP A 145 -17.92 -6.55 1.03
C ASP A 145 -17.76 -5.11 1.56
N LYS A 146 -16.54 -4.77 1.98
CA LYS A 146 -16.19 -3.47 2.55
C LYS A 146 -15.78 -2.44 1.51
N LEU A 147 -15.44 -2.89 0.30
CA LEU A 147 -14.99 -2.00 -0.76
C LEU A 147 -16.09 -1.01 -1.19
N PRO A 148 -15.70 0.15 -1.76
CA PRO A 148 -16.62 0.98 -2.51
C PRO A 148 -17.29 0.19 -3.64
N ALA A 149 -18.54 0.54 -3.97
CA ALA A 149 -19.25 -0.11 -5.06
C ALA A 149 -18.45 -0.05 -6.36
N TYR A 150 -18.36 -1.18 -7.07
CA TYR A 150 -17.63 -1.34 -8.34
C TYR A 150 -16.12 -1.05 -8.28
N ALA A 151 -15.51 -1.05 -7.09
CA ALA A 151 -14.07 -0.92 -6.96
C ALA A 151 -13.35 -2.10 -7.64
N PRO A 152 -12.49 -1.87 -8.65
CA PRO A 152 -11.76 -2.96 -9.30
C PRO A 152 -10.71 -3.56 -8.36
N VAL A 153 -10.56 -4.88 -8.42
CA VAL A 153 -9.55 -5.64 -7.68
C VAL A 153 -9.02 -6.74 -8.59
N ALA A 154 -7.71 -7.00 -8.52
CA ALA A 154 -7.08 -8.11 -9.23
C ALA A 154 -7.63 -9.45 -8.73
N ASP A 155 -7.93 -10.34 -9.67
CA ASP A 155 -8.50 -11.66 -9.39
C ASP A 155 -7.45 -12.58 -8.73
N TYR A 156 -7.65 -12.88 -7.45
CA TYR A 156 -6.78 -13.79 -6.69
C TYR A 156 -6.77 -15.21 -7.26
N ALA A 157 -7.94 -15.73 -7.66
CA ALA A 157 -8.06 -17.08 -8.19
C ALA A 157 -7.32 -17.21 -9.53
N ALA A 158 -7.37 -16.18 -10.37
CA ALA A 158 -6.59 -16.15 -11.60
C ALA A 158 -5.08 -16.13 -11.35
N ILE A 159 -4.60 -15.44 -10.31
CA ILE A 159 -3.18 -15.46 -9.91
C ILE A 159 -2.80 -16.85 -9.41
N LEU A 160 -3.59 -17.40 -8.48
CA LEU A 160 -3.38 -18.72 -7.88
C LEU A 160 -3.30 -19.80 -8.96
N LYS A 161 -4.20 -19.75 -9.95
CA LYS A 161 -4.22 -20.67 -11.08
C LYS A 161 -2.90 -20.69 -11.85
N VAL A 162 -2.24 -19.54 -12.04
CA VAL A 162 -0.93 -19.51 -12.74
C VAL A 162 0.13 -20.28 -11.95
N LEU A 163 0.13 -20.18 -10.61
CA LEU A 163 1.06 -20.95 -9.77
C LEU A 163 0.74 -22.45 -9.83
N SER A 164 -0.55 -22.81 -9.71
CA SER A 164 -1.00 -24.20 -9.78
C SER A 164 -0.71 -24.84 -11.14
N ASP A 165 -0.97 -24.13 -12.25
CA ASP A 165 -0.69 -24.59 -13.62
C ASP A 165 0.81 -24.82 -13.85
N ALA A 166 1.68 -24.05 -13.18
CA ALA A 166 3.13 -24.25 -13.19
C ALA A 166 3.60 -25.42 -12.29
N GLY A 167 2.69 -26.11 -11.60
CA GLY A 167 3.01 -27.23 -10.71
C GLY A 167 3.58 -26.81 -9.36
N VAL A 168 3.43 -25.53 -8.96
CA VAL A 168 3.83 -25.06 -7.64
C VAL A 168 2.89 -25.66 -6.60
N ASN A 169 3.47 -26.22 -5.53
CA ASN A 169 2.72 -26.67 -4.36
C ASN A 169 2.24 -25.45 -3.57
N VAL A 170 0.99 -25.06 -3.78
CA VAL A 170 0.41 -23.87 -3.16
C VAL A 170 -0.53 -24.25 -2.02
N THR A 171 -0.35 -23.61 -0.87
CA THR A 171 -1.33 -23.57 0.21
C THR A 171 -2.30 -22.42 -0.04
N ASP A 172 -3.51 -22.76 -0.46
CA ASP A 172 -4.60 -21.78 -0.59
C ASP A 172 -5.17 -21.44 0.80
N ILE A 173 -5.17 -20.15 1.12
CA ILE A 173 -5.67 -19.61 2.39
C ILE A 173 -6.88 -18.68 2.19
N MET A 174 -7.37 -18.53 0.96
CA MET A 174 -8.48 -17.61 0.66
C MET A 174 -9.75 -18.04 1.37
N SER A 175 -10.06 -19.34 1.37
CA SER A 175 -11.26 -19.90 2.00
C SER A 175 -11.30 -19.65 3.50
N ILE A 176 -10.20 -19.91 4.22
CA ILE A 176 -10.13 -19.68 5.67
C ILE A 176 -10.22 -18.19 5.99
N LEU A 177 -9.55 -17.32 5.24
CA LEU A 177 -9.62 -15.88 5.48
C LEU A 177 -11.01 -15.32 5.17
N ALA A 178 -11.67 -15.80 4.11
CA ALA A 178 -13.04 -15.39 3.77
C ALA A 178 -14.05 -15.83 4.84
N ALA A 179 -13.89 -17.04 5.40
CA ALA A 179 -14.74 -17.53 6.49
C ALA A 179 -14.66 -16.67 7.75
N HIS A 180 -13.53 -15.99 7.98
CA HIS A 180 -13.28 -15.10 9.12
C HIS A 180 -13.26 -13.61 8.71
N SER A 181 -13.90 -13.23 7.60
CA SER A 181 -13.88 -11.86 7.06
C SER A 181 -14.64 -10.82 7.90
N ASP A 182 -15.49 -11.26 8.82
CA ASP A 182 -16.17 -10.41 9.80
C ASP A 182 -15.30 -10.10 11.03
N GLU A 183 -14.17 -10.80 11.19
CA GLU A 183 -13.19 -10.55 12.25
C GLU A 183 -12.12 -9.55 11.82
N ALA A 184 -11.36 -9.03 12.78
CA ALA A 184 -10.26 -8.10 12.52
C ALA A 184 -9.01 -8.83 11.99
N ILE A 185 -9.13 -9.53 10.86
CA ILE A 185 -8.05 -10.33 10.25
C ILE A 185 -7.07 -9.49 9.41
N TYR A 186 -7.43 -8.25 9.05
CA TYR A 186 -6.52 -7.25 8.47
C TYR A 186 -6.53 -5.96 9.27
N TYR A 187 -5.38 -5.28 9.30
CA TYR A 187 -5.31 -3.94 9.89
C TYR A 187 -6.16 -2.97 9.06
N ARG A 188 -6.84 -2.04 9.74
CA ARG A 188 -7.66 -1.03 9.07
C ARG A 188 -6.84 0.00 8.31
N ALA A 189 -5.59 0.23 8.71
CA ALA A 189 -4.72 1.27 8.18
C ALA A 189 -3.34 0.78 7.73
N ASP A 190 -3.19 -0.53 7.56
CA ASP A 190 -2.00 -1.15 7.02
C ASP A 190 -2.38 -2.19 5.97
N HIS A 191 -1.44 -2.52 5.09
CA HIS A 191 -1.65 -3.52 4.05
C HIS A 191 -1.54 -4.96 4.56
N HIS A 192 -0.93 -5.16 5.73
CA HIS A 192 -0.77 -6.48 6.33
C HIS A 192 -2.05 -6.98 7.01
N TRP A 193 -2.16 -8.31 7.11
CA TRP A 193 -3.05 -8.97 8.05
C TRP A 193 -2.70 -8.61 9.51
N THR A 194 -3.65 -8.82 10.43
CA THR A 194 -3.33 -8.83 11.86
C THR A 194 -2.71 -10.17 12.26
N SER A 195 -2.22 -10.27 13.50
CA SER A 195 -1.77 -11.56 14.06
C SER A 195 -2.85 -12.64 13.99
N LEU A 196 -4.14 -12.26 14.07
CA LEU A 196 -5.26 -13.19 13.95
C LEU A 196 -5.41 -13.71 12.52
N GLY A 197 -5.35 -12.84 11.51
CA GLY A 197 -5.38 -13.28 10.11
C GLY A 197 -4.19 -14.18 9.75
N ALA A 198 -2.99 -13.83 10.24
CA ALA A 198 -1.80 -14.65 10.09
C ALA A 198 -1.95 -16.02 10.79
N TYR A 199 -2.58 -16.06 11.97
CA TYR A 199 -2.86 -17.31 12.69
C TYR A 199 -3.77 -18.25 11.91
N TYR A 200 -4.84 -17.74 11.29
CA TYR A 200 -5.70 -18.56 10.42
C TYR A 200 -4.95 -19.13 9.21
N ALA A 201 -4.09 -18.33 8.58
CA ALA A 201 -3.25 -18.80 7.48
C ALA A 201 -2.25 -19.88 7.94
N TYR A 202 -1.67 -19.72 9.13
CA TYR A 202 -0.83 -20.73 9.77
C TYR A 202 -1.61 -22.04 10.02
N CYS A 203 -2.82 -21.97 10.56
CA CYS A 203 -3.66 -23.14 10.80
C CYS A 203 -3.98 -23.88 9.50
N ALA A 204 -4.37 -23.15 8.45
CA ALA A 204 -4.62 -23.73 7.13
C ALA A 204 -3.37 -24.41 6.54
N TRP A 205 -2.19 -23.78 6.67
CA TRP A 205 -0.93 -24.39 6.23
C TRP A 205 -0.56 -25.65 7.01
N ARG A 206 -0.81 -25.67 8.32
CA ARG A 206 -0.55 -26.82 9.19
C ARG A 206 -1.60 -27.93 9.07
N GLY A 207 -2.74 -27.65 8.44
CA GLY A 207 -3.88 -28.56 8.41
C GLY A 207 -4.47 -28.81 9.81
N ILE A 208 -4.52 -27.77 10.64
CA ILE A 208 -5.09 -27.83 12.00
C ILE A 208 -6.28 -26.88 12.12
N GLU A 209 -7.22 -27.21 13.01
CA GLU A 209 -8.33 -26.33 13.33
C GLU A 209 -7.84 -25.10 14.14
N PRO A 210 -8.31 -23.88 13.82
CA PRO A 210 -8.00 -22.70 14.61
C PRO A 210 -8.63 -22.75 16.01
N ALA A 211 -7.83 -22.48 17.03
CA ALA A 211 -8.24 -22.38 18.43
C ALA A 211 -7.76 -21.04 19.02
N ALA A 212 -8.13 -19.93 18.37
CA ALA A 212 -7.62 -18.59 18.70
C ALA A 212 -8.06 -18.07 20.08
N ASP A 213 -9.07 -18.69 20.67
CA ASP A 213 -9.59 -18.45 22.02
C ASP A 213 -8.76 -19.13 23.12
N GLU A 214 -7.97 -20.15 22.79
CA GLU A 214 -7.01 -20.77 23.71
C GLU A 214 -5.77 -19.89 23.96
N TRP A 215 -5.59 -18.82 23.17
CA TRP A 215 -4.45 -17.90 23.28
C TRP A 215 -4.84 -16.61 24.01
N THR A 216 -3.90 -16.09 24.80
CA THR A 216 -4.02 -14.74 25.37
C THR A 216 -3.70 -13.69 24.31
N LYS A 217 -4.66 -12.80 24.04
CA LYS A 217 -4.50 -11.70 23.07
C LYS A 217 -4.05 -10.44 23.81
N GLU A 218 -2.91 -9.88 23.42
CA GLU A 218 -2.40 -8.62 23.96
C GLU A 218 -2.41 -7.53 22.88
N ALA A 219 -3.12 -6.44 23.14
CA ALA A 219 -3.09 -5.26 22.27
C ALA A 219 -1.90 -4.37 22.66
N LEU A 220 -0.93 -4.21 21.76
CA LEU A 220 0.21 -3.32 22.00
C LEU A 220 -0.20 -1.84 21.94
N CYS A 221 -1.12 -1.49 21.04
CA CYS A 221 -1.66 -0.14 20.90
C CYS A 221 -3.02 -0.17 20.19
N ASN A 222 -3.82 0.88 20.40
CA ASN A 222 -5.16 1.03 19.81
C ASN A 222 -5.23 2.17 18.77
N ASN A 223 -4.07 2.72 18.38
CA ASN A 223 -3.93 3.87 17.49
C ASN A 223 -2.88 3.64 16.40
N PHE A 224 -2.70 2.38 15.98
CA PHE A 224 -1.71 2.00 14.99
C PHE A 224 -1.99 2.66 13.63
N ARG A 225 -1.03 3.49 13.17
CA ARG A 225 -1.06 4.13 11.84
C ARG A 225 -0.07 3.44 10.91
N GLY A 226 -0.60 2.56 10.08
CA GLY A 226 0.16 1.77 9.12
C GLY A 226 0.45 2.50 7.80
N THR A 227 0.97 1.75 6.84
CA THR A 227 1.45 2.29 5.56
C THR A 227 0.34 2.81 4.64
N THR A 228 -0.90 2.32 4.75
CA THR A 228 -2.00 2.82 3.90
C THR A 228 -2.55 4.15 4.44
N TRP A 229 -2.55 4.35 5.76
CA TRP A 229 -2.87 5.66 6.37
C TRP A 229 -1.87 6.76 5.96
N ASN A 230 -0.60 6.40 5.80
CA ASN A 230 0.43 7.33 5.33
C ASN A 230 0.13 7.92 3.94
N LYS A 231 -0.58 7.15 3.08
CA LYS A 231 -1.00 7.57 1.74
C LYS A 231 -2.29 8.40 1.77
N VAL A 232 -3.19 8.11 2.72
CA VAL A 232 -4.52 8.74 2.84
C VAL A 232 -4.79 9.15 4.29
N PRO A 233 -4.27 10.31 4.72
CA PRO A 233 -4.34 10.77 6.09
C PRO A 233 -5.75 11.25 6.44
N LEU A 234 -6.55 10.37 7.04
CA LEU A 234 -7.82 10.74 7.66
C LEU A 234 -7.61 10.92 9.17
N PRO A 235 -8.14 11.98 9.81
CA PRO A 235 -7.97 12.20 11.24
C PRO A 235 -8.81 11.26 12.11
N SER A 236 -9.78 10.54 11.53
CA SER A 236 -10.43 9.46 12.27
C SER A 236 -9.41 8.34 12.47
N ASP A 237 -9.10 8.02 13.72
CA ASP A 237 -8.20 6.90 13.98
C ASP A 237 -8.78 5.62 13.35
N PRO A 238 -7.96 4.90 12.57
CA PRO A 238 -8.24 3.53 12.21
C PRO A 238 -8.18 2.75 13.52
N ALA A 239 -9.35 2.45 14.08
CA ALA A 239 -9.45 1.61 15.27
C ALA A 239 -8.85 0.22 15.02
#